data_AF-A0A1M3PW00-F1
#
_entry.id   AF-A0A1M3PW00-F1
#
_cell.length_a   1.000
_cell.length_b   1.000
_cell.length_c   1.000
_cell.angle_alpha   90.00
_cell.angle_beta   90.00
_cell.angle_gamma   90.00
#
_symmetry.space_group_name_H-M   'P 1'
#
loop_
_entity.id
_entity.type
_entity.pdbx_description
1 polymer ?
#
loop_
_entity_poly.entity_id
_entity_poly.type
_entity_poly.pdbx_seq_one_letter_code
_entity_poly.pdbx_strand_id
1 'polypeptide(L)' 'MTQRDLTIAEVLQDPLIRQVMRADRISVARMANLLQDAARRQERALSVKLAPIAHAAAHSVPQADLR' A
#
# COMPACT_ATOMS: atom_id res chain seq x y z
N MET A 1 0.10 -15.25 -17.75
CA MET A 1 -0.87 -14.24 -17.28
C MET A 1 -0.12 -13.23 -16.45
N THR A 2 -0.03 -11.98 -16.87
CA THR A 2 0.54 -10.90 -16.06
C THR A 2 -0.48 -10.51 -15.00
N GLN A 3 -0.16 -10.74 -13.73
CA GLN A 3 -0.97 -10.28 -12.61
C GLN A 3 -0.79 -8.75 -12.53
N ARG A 4 -1.81 -8.00 -12.95
CA ARG A 4 -1.87 -6.56 -12.74
C ARG A 4 -2.68 -6.27 -11.48
N ASP A 5 -2.21 -5.34 -10.68
CA ASP A 5 -3.00 -4.82 -9.57
C ASP A 5 -4.18 -3.99 -10.10
N LEU A 6 -5.30 -4.05 -9.39
CA LEU A 6 -6.49 -3.28 -9.70
C LEU A 6 -6.50 -1.98 -8.90
N THR A 7 -6.94 -0.90 -9.54
CA THR A 7 -7.26 0.34 -8.82
C THR A 7 -8.51 0.16 -7.96
N ILE A 8 -8.67 0.99 -6.93
CA ILE A 8 -9.88 0.99 -6.09
C ILE A 8 -11.14 1.20 -6.95
N ALA A 9 -11.07 2.05 -7.98
CA ALA A 9 -12.20 2.29 -8.87
C ALA A 9 -12.60 1.03 -9.65
N GLU A 10 -11.62 0.29 -10.19
CA GLU A 10 -11.85 -0.98 -10.89
C GLU A 10 -12.45 -2.03 -9.95
N VAL A 11 -11.92 -2.14 -8.73
CA VAL A 11 -12.46 -3.05 -7.69
C VAL A 11 -13.93 -2.75 -7.39
N LEU A 12 -14.29 -1.47 -7.26
CA LEU A 12 -15.67 -1.07 -6.98
C LEU A 12 -16.61 -1.24 -8.19
N GLN A 13 -16.07 -1.36 -9.40
CA GLN A 13 -16.85 -1.59 -10.62
C GLN A 13 -16.92 -3.07 -11.01
N ASP A 14 -16.09 -3.93 -10.41
CA ASP A 14 -16.07 -5.36 -10.68
C ASP A 14 -17.42 -6.04 -10.33
N PRO A 15 -18.00 -6.83 -11.26
CA PRO A 15 -19.33 -7.41 -11.08
C PRO A 15 -19.36 -8.48 -9.98
N LEU A 16 -18.29 -9.27 -9.83
CA LEU A 16 -18.20 -10.29 -8.79
C LEU A 16 -18.03 -9.66 -7.42
N ILE A 17 -17.20 -8.62 -7.31
CA ILE A 17 -17.02 -7.87 -6.07
C ILE A 17 -18.34 -7.21 -5.65
N ARG A 18 -19.09 -6.62 -6.60
CA ARG A 18 -20.44 -6.10 -6.31
C ARG A 18 -21.41 -7.18 -5.85
N GLN A 19 -21.29 -8.40 -6.37
CA GLN A 19 -22.14 -9.51 -5.94
C GLN A 19 -21.85 -9.90 -4.48
N VAL A 20 -20.57 -10.00 -4.11
CA VAL A 20 -20.15 -10.26 -2.72
C VAL A 20 -20.61 -9.13 -1.79
N MET A 21 -20.42 -7.87 -2.18
CA MET A 21 -20.88 -6.73 -1.40
C MET A 21 -22.39 -6.76 -1.14
N ARG A 22 -23.19 -7.17 -2.14
CA ARG A 22 -24.65 -7.32 -1.98
C ARG A 22 -25.00 -8.45 -1.01
N ALA A 23 -24.30 -9.58 -1.11
CA ALA A 23 -24.47 -10.69 -0.17
C ALA A 23 -24.20 -10.25 1.28
N ASP A 24 -23.16 -9.44 1.47
CA ASP A 24 -22.72 -8.95 2.78
C ASP A 24 -23.43 -7.65 3.24
N ARG A 25 -24.36 -7.12 2.44
CA ARG A 25 -25.06 -5.85 2.68
C ARG A 25 -24.12 -4.66 2.90
N ILE A 26 -23.00 -4.64 2.17
CA ILE A 26 -22.00 -3.58 2.21
C ILE A 26 -22.31 -2.55 1.12
N SER A 27 -22.38 -1.27 1.50
CA SER A 27 -22.51 -0.17 0.54
C SER A 27 -21.20 0.10 -0.20
N VAL A 28 -21.29 0.66 -1.41
CA VAL A 28 -20.12 1.08 -2.20
C VAL A 28 -19.24 2.06 -1.43
N ALA A 29 -19.85 3.03 -0.73
CA ALA A 29 -19.11 3.99 0.08
C ALA A 29 -18.33 3.32 1.22
N ARG A 30 -18.94 2.32 1.90
CA ARG A 30 -18.26 1.57 2.97
C ARG A 30 -17.06 0.79 2.42
N MET A 31 -17.21 0.10 1.30
CA MET A 31 -16.11 -0.62 0.66
C MET A 31 -15.00 0.34 0.21
N ALA A 32 -15.35 1.48 -0.37
CA ALA A 32 -14.38 2.51 -0.77
C ALA A 32 -13.52 2.98 0.42
N ASN A 33 -14.16 3.27 1.56
CA ASN A 33 -13.45 3.68 2.77
C ASN A 33 -12.48 2.60 3.26
N LEU A 34 -12.91 1.33 3.28
CA LEU A 34 -12.07 0.21 3.70
C LEU A 34 -10.83 0.06 2.81
N LEU A 35 -11.01 0.15 1.49
CA LEU A 35 -9.90 0.04 0.53
C LEU A 35 -8.93 1.22 0.64
N GLN A 36 -9.44 2.44 0.85
CA GLN A 36 -8.60 3.62 1.08
C GLN A 36 -7.81 3.52 2.39
N ASP A 37 -8.45 3.03 3.46
CA ASP A 37 -7.77 2.80 4.73
C ASP A 37 -6.67 1.73 4.59
N ALA A 38 -6.94 0.66 3.86
CA ALA A 38 -5.96 -0.39 3.58
C ALA A 38 -4.78 0.17 2.77
N ALA A 39 -5.04 0.95 1.72
CA ALA A 39 -3.99 1.59 0.91
C ALA A 39 -3.09 2.51 1.75
N ARG A 40 -3.69 3.38 2.59
CA ARG A 40 -2.93 4.26 3.50
C ARG A 40 -2.06 3.46 4.48
N ARG A 41 -2.56 2.34 4.99
CA ARG A 41 -1.79 1.47 5.90
C ARG A 41 -0.64 0.77 5.16
N GLN A 42 -0.87 0.35 3.92
CA GLN A 42 0.15 -0.25 3.08
C GLN A 42 1.28 0.74 2.77
N GLU A 43 0.95 1.97 2.38
CA GLU A 43 1.94 3.05 2.15
C GLU A 43 2.80 3.30 3.39
N ARG A 44 2.19 3.38 4.58
CA ARG A 44 2.91 3.54 5.85
C ARG A 44 3.84 2.35 6.14
N ALA A 45 3.35 1.12 5.93
CA ALA A 45 4.15 -0.08 6.16
C ALA A 45 5.36 -0.16 5.21
N LEU A 46 5.19 0.24 3.94
CA LEU A 46 6.27 0.33 2.98
C LEU A 46 7.29 1.41 3.38
N SER A 47 6.81 2.59 3.79
CA SER A 47 7.67 3.68 4.26
C SER A 47 8.51 3.27 5.49
N VAL A 48 7.92 2.55 6.46
CA VAL A 48 8.64 2.01 7.62
C VAL A 48 9.66 0.95 7.23
N LYS A 49 9.40 0.10 6.22
CA LYS A 49 10.39 -0.86 5.71
C LYS A 49 11.58 -0.20 5.02
N LEU A 50 11.40 1.01 4.48
CA LEU A 50 12.45 1.79 3.80
C LEU A 50 13.25 2.71 4.75
N ALA A 51 12.76 2.96 5.97
CA ALA A 51 13.46 3.77 6.98
C ALA A 51 14.80 3.19 7.51
N PRO A 52 15.02 1.87 7.67
CA PRO A 52 16.27 1.35 8.24
C PRO A 52 17.47 1.51 7.30
N ILE A 53 17.23 1.49 5.99
CA ILE A 53 18.27 1.59 4.96
C ILE A 53 18.77 3.03 4.79
N ALA A 54 17.90 4.03 5.00
CA ALA A 54 18.29 5.45 4.94
C ALA A 54 19.19 5.87 6.12
N HIS A 55 18.98 5.30 7.32
CA HIS A 55 19.81 5.59 8.49
C HIS A 55 21.21 4.95 8.42
N ALA A 56 21.36 3.81 7.73
CA ALA A 56 22.65 3.14 7.54
C ALA A 56 23.57 3.87 6.55
N ALA A 57 23.00 4.46 5.48
CA ALA A 57 23.77 5.21 4.49
C ALA A 57 24.38 6.52 5.06
N ALA A 58 23.76 7.12 6.08
CA ALA A 58 24.24 8.35 6.71
C ALA A 58 25.46 8.14 7.64
N HIS A 59 25.75 6.90 8.06
CA HIS A 59 26.86 6.59 8.97
C HIS A 59 28.13 6.10 8.25
N SER A 60 28.10 6.00 6.92
CA SER A 60 29.18 5.41 6.12
C SER A 60 30.02 6.48 5.40
N VAL A 61 30.48 7.51 6.12
CA VAL A 61 31.56 8.38 5.63
C VAL A 61 32.75 8.19 6.58
N PRO A 62 33.68 7.26 6.30
CA PRO A 62 34.94 7.23 7.02
C PRO A 62 35.79 8.38 6.49
N GLN A 63 35.91 9.42 7.31
CA GLN A 63 36.86 10.50 7.13
C GLN A 63 38.26 9.89 7.15
N ALA A 64 38.83 9.71 5.96
CA ALA A 64 40.21 9.31 5.77
C ALA A 64 41.11 10.41 6.36
N ASP A 65 41.67 10.18 7.54
CA ASP A 65 42.77 10.98 8.06
C ASP A 65 44.08 10.26 7.74
N LEU A 66 44.75 10.84 6.76
CA LEU A 66 46.06 10.49 6.23
C LEU A 66 47.10 11.20 7.11
N ARG A 67 47.80 10.48 8.00
CA ARG A 67 49.13 10.87 8.52
C ARG A 67 50.01 9.67 8.86
#